data_AF-A0A1I7WVD9-F1
#
_entry.id   AF-A0A1I7WVD9-F1
#
_cell.length_a   1.000
_cell.length_b   1.000
_cell.length_c   1.000
_cell.angle_alpha   90.00
_cell.angle_beta   90.00
_cell.angle_gamma   90.00
#
_symmetry.space_group_name_H-M   'P 1'
#
loop_
_entity.id
_entity.type
_entity.pdbx_description
1 polymer ?
#
loop_
_entity_poly.entity_id
_entity_poly.type
_entity_poly.pdbx_seq_one_letter_code
_entity_poly.pdbx_strand_id
1 'polypeptide(L)'
;MSYNYETHCIPRDGEAIRLLTLKYYMDYQHSCHTYTLALLHQRYWIPRAHSIVKGTLYNKYMECRRRTAKPLSLPEMSLLPAIRVNPAIPFDKTGADYCGRFTVTREGEERCYNIWITLFTCLVKRTIHLEMVTELCSETFINAFRRFVVRRGCPSLLLTDNGTNFCGTAELVTSLWP
;
A
#
# COMPACT_ATOMS: atom_id res chain seq x y z
N MET A 1 -41.12 -44.52 4.33
CA MET A 1 -40.49 -44.12 5.61
C MET A 1 -40.67 -42.61 5.77
N SER A 2 -41.66 -42.20 6.54
CA SER A 2 -41.93 -40.79 6.85
C SER A 2 -40.89 -40.29 7.85
N TYR A 3 -39.95 -39.47 7.40
CA TYR A 3 -39.08 -38.74 8.32
C TYR A 3 -39.93 -37.69 9.04
N ASN A 4 -40.25 -37.94 10.31
CA ASN A 4 -40.85 -36.94 11.19
C ASN A 4 -39.79 -35.85 11.44
N TYR A 5 -39.79 -34.80 10.61
CA TYR A 5 -39.12 -33.57 10.96
C TYR A 5 -40.07 -32.79 11.88
N GLU A 6 -39.80 -32.79 13.18
CA GLU A 6 -40.38 -31.76 14.04
C GLU A 6 -39.69 -30.44 13.68
N THR A 7 -40.27 -29.69 12.74
CA THR A 7 -39.82 -28.33 12.46
C THR A 7 -40.20 -27.44 13.64
N HIS A 8 -39.22 -27.09 14.45
CA HIS A 8 -39.43 -26.19 15.58
C HIS A 8 -39.57 -24.74 15.06
N CYS A 9 -40.66 -24.07 15.44
CA CYS A 9 -40.88 -22.67 15.09
C CYS A 9 -40.05 -21.78 16.02
N ILE A 10 -39.18 -20.93 15.47
CA ILE A 10 -38.44 -19.94 16.26
C ILE A 10 -39.02 -18.55 15.97
N PRO A 11 -39.49 -17.82 16.99
CA PRO A 11 -40.03 -16.48 16.83
C PRO A 11 -38.93 -15.50 16.41
N ARG A 12 -39.33 -14.54 15.58
CA ARG A 12 -38.45 -13.60 14.86
C ARG A 12 -37.48 -12.81 15.75
N ASP A 13 -37.92 -12.42 16.95
CA ASP A 13 -37.29 -11.34 17.73
C ASP A 13 -36.47 -11.85 18.94
N GLY A 14 -35.72 -12.94 18.77
CA GLY A 14 -34.86 -13.50 19.81
C GLY A 14 -33.37 -13.48 19.46
N GLU A 15 -32.50 -13.19 20.45
CA GLU A 15 -31.05 -13.40 20.36
C GLU A 15 -30.72 -14.88 20.02
N ALA A 16 -31.63 -15.80 20.35
CA ALA A 16 -31.56 -17.22 20.01
C ALA A 16 -31.32 -17.47 18.51
N ILE A 17 -32.03 -16.78 17.60
CA ILE A 17 -31.82 -16.96 16.14
C ILE A 17 -30.42 -16.49 15.75
N ARG A 18 -29.93 -15.42 16.37
CA ARG A 18 -28.62 -14.84 16.06
C ARG A 18 -27.50 -15.77 16.51
N LEU A 19 -27.59 -16.29 17.73
CA LEU A 19 -26.65 -17.28 18.27
C LEU A 19 -26.67 -18.57 17.46
N LEU A 20 -27.86 -19.06 17.10
CA LEU A 20 -28.02 -20.24 16.25
C LEU A 20 -27.39 -20.01 14.87
N THR A 21 -27.66 -18.85 14.25
CA THR A 21 -27.05 -18.48 12.96
C THR A 21 -25.54 -18.44 13.05
N LEU A 22 -24.98 -17.85 14.12
CA LEU A 22 -23.53 -17.78 14.33
C LEU A 22 -22.93 -19.16 14.55
N LYS A 23 -23.60 -20.05 15.29
CA LYS A 23 -23.16 -21.42 15.50
C LYS A 23 -23.03 -22.17 14.17
N TYR A 24 -24.11 -22.23 13.38
CA TYR A 24 -24.07 -22.91 12.08
C TYR A 24 -23.09 -22.21 11.12
N TYR A 25 -22.94 -20.90 11.20
CA TYR A 25 -21.95 -20.20 10.39
C TYR A 25 -20.50 -20.59 10.73
N MET A 26 -20.17 -20.76 12.02
CA MET A 26 -18.84 -21.19 12.47
C MET A 26 -18.60 -22.69 12.21
N ASP A 27 -19.58 -23.54 12.55
CA ASP A 27 -19.50 -25.00 12.37
C ASP A 27 -19.27 -25.36 10.89
N TYR A 28 -19.85 -24.58 9.98
CA TYR A 28 -19.71 -24.75 8.53
C TYR A 28 -18.77 -23.73 7.89
N GLN A 29 -17.67 -23.40 8.58
CA GLN A 29 -16.50 -22.69 8.05
C GLN A 29 -16.80 -21.36 7.33
N HIS A 30 -17.67 -20.55 7.92
CA HIS A 30 -18.01 -19.21 7.42
C HIS A 30 -18.62 -19.19 6.01
N SER A 31 -19.36 -20.25 5.68
CA SER A 31 -20.19 -20.38 4.48
C SER A 31 -21.09 -19.16 4.22
N CYS A 32 -21.51 -18.96 2.97
CA CYS A 32 -22.34 -17.80 2.63
C CYS A 32 -23.70 -17.81 3.35
N HIS A 33 -24.28 -16.63 3.55
CA HIS A 33 -25.57 -16.48 4.24
C HIS A 33 -26.72 -17.33 3.67
N THR A 34 -26.74 -17.57 2.36
CA THR A 34 -27.73 -18.44 1.71
C THR A 34 -27.54 -19.91 2.09
N TYR A 35 -26.31 -20.37 2.22
CA TYR A 35 -26.00 -21.73 2.67
C TYR A 35 -26.35 -21.92 4.15
N THR A 36 -25.96 -20.97 5.02
CA THR A 36 -26.35 -20.99 6.43
C THR A 36 -27.87 -21.00 6.60
N LEU A 37 -28.59 -20.22 5.78
CA LEU A 37 -30.05 -20.20 5.77
C LEU A 37 -30.66 -21.55 5.36
N ALA A 38 -30.11 -22.20 4.34
CA ALA A 38 -30.57 -23.52 3.90
C ALA A 38 -30.41 -24.58 5.00
N LEU A 39 -29.30 -24.56 5.74
CA LEU A 39 -29.08 -25.45 6.88
C LEU A 39 -30.08 -25.19 8.02
N LEU A 40 -30.38 -23.92 8.30
CA LEU A 40 -31.37 -23.57 9.31
C LEU A 40 -32.77 -24.07 8.94
N HIS A 41 -33.17 -23.96 7.66
CA HIS A 41 -34.48 -24.42 7.18
C HIS A 41 -34.66 -25.94 7.20
N GLN A 42 -33.59 -26.73 7.31
CA GLN A 42 -33.71 -28.18 7.48
C GLN A 42 -34.32 -28.56 8.84
N ARG A 43 -34.26 -27.67 9.84
CA ARG A 43 -34.66 -27.98 11.23
C ARG A 43 -35.61 -26.97 11.84
N TYR A 44 -35.64 -25.73 11.33
CA TYR A 44 -36.38 -24.63 11.94
C TYR A 44 -37.24 -23.88 10.93
N TRP A 45 -38.46 -23.53 11.36
CA TRP A 45 -39.29 -22.55 10.66
C TRP A 45 -39.10 -21.18 11.30
N ILE A 46 -38.51 -20.24 10.56
CA ILE A 46 -38.12 -18.93 11.08
C ILE A 46 -38.73 -17.83 10.19
N PRO A 47 -39.69 -17.03 10.68
CA PRO A 47 -40.25 -15.92 9.92
C PRO A 47 -39.18 -14.88 9.55
N ARG A 48 -39.12 -14.49 8.27
CA ARG A 48 -38.17 -13.48 7.73
C ARG A 48 -36.69 -13.81 8.01
N ALA A 49 -36.34 -15.08 8.11
CA ALA A 49 -34.98 -15.56 8.42
C ALA A 49 -33.88 -14.96 7.55
N HIS A 50 -34.13 -14.81 6.25
CA HIS A 50 -33.12 -14.29 5.31
C HIS A 50 -32.57 -12.92 5.74
N SER A 51 -33.42 -11.99 6.18
CA SER A 51 -32.99 -10.66 6.63
C SER A 51 -32.16 -10.73 7.92
N ILE A 52 -32.54 -11.63 8.84
CA ILE A 52 -31.88 -11.80 10.14
C ILE A 52 -30.51 -12.45 9.96
N VAL A 53 -30.44 -13.52 9.16
CA VAL A 53 -29.20 -14.23 8.85
C VAL A 53 -28.23 -13.30 8.14
N LYS A 54 -28.67 -12.64 7.06
CA LYS A 54 -27.84 -11.69 6.32
C LYS A 54 -27.35 -10.55 7.22
N GLY A 55 -28.23 -9.94 8.02
CA GLY A 55 -27.86 -8.86 8.94
C GLY A 55 -26.91 -9.31 10.05
N THR A 56 -27.09 -10.51 10.60
CA THR A 56 -26.23 -11.05 11.66
C THR A 56 -24.82 -11.32 11.13
N LEU A 57 -24.71 -11.97 9.97
CA LEU A 57 -23.41 -12.32 9.38
C LEU A 57 -22.68 -11.09 8.84
N TYR A 58 -23.39 -10.16 8.19
CA TYR A 58 -22.79 -8.95 7.64
C TYR A 58 -22.34 -7.96 8.72
N ASN A 59 -23.08 -7.83 9.84
CA ASN A 59 -22.75 -6.82 10.86
C ASN A 59 -21.79 -7.33 11.95
N LYS A 60 -21.88 -8.60 12.36
CA LYS A 60 -21.12 -9.09 13.51
C LYS A 60 -19.76 -9.70 13.17
N TYR A 61 -19.49 -10.11 11.92
CA TYR A 61 -18.28 -10.87 11.60
C TYR A 61 -17.31 -10.13 10.67
N MET A 62 -16.34 -9.45 11.29
CA MET A 62 -15.33 -8.64 10.60
C MET A 62 -14.38 -9.47 9.73
N GLU A 63 -14.09 -10.71 10.09
CA GLU A 63 -13.10 -11.53 9.37
C GLU A 63 -13.59 -11.92 7.97
N CYS A 64 -14.84 -12.35 7.81
CA CYS A 64 -15.36 -12.61 6.47
C CYS A 64 -15.62 -11.34 5.68
N ARG A 65 -15.95 -10.21 6.33
CA ARG A 65 -15.99 -8.92 5.64
C ARG A 65 -14.62 -8.54 5.09
N ARG A 66 -13.54 -8.75 5.84
CA ARG A 66 -12.17 -8.52 5.37
C ARG A 66 -11.81 -9.48 4.24
N ARG A 67 -12.12 -10.78 4.35
CA ARG A 67 -11.84 -11.78 3.32
C ARG A 67 -12.62 -11.58 2.01
N THR A 68 -13.85 -11.06 2.11
CA THR A 68 -14.75 -10.83 0.94
C THR A 68 -14.81 -9.38 0.50
N ALA A 69 -14.05 -8.49 1.14
CA ALA A 69 -13.94 -7.10 0.73
C ALA A 69 -13.40 -7.05 -0.69
N LYS A 70 -14.17 -6.45 -1.59
CA LYS A 70 -13.67 -6.17 -2.93
C LYS A 70 -12.58 -5.10 -2.82
N PRO A 71 -11.49 -5.20 -3.61
CA PRO A 71 -10.54 -4.12 -3.69
C PRO A 71 -11.27 -2.84 -4.10
N LEU A 72 -10.85 -1.71 -3.51
CA LEU A 72 -11.35 -0.40 -3.93
C LEU A 72 -11.13 -0.31 -5.45
N SER A 73 -12.19 -0.07 -6.21
CA SER A 73 -12.05 0.24 -7.63
C SER A 73 -11.13 1.45 -7.73
N LEU A 74 -9.96 1.27 -8.33
CA LEU A 74 -9.03 2.36 -8.52
C LEU A 74 -9.78 3.47 -9.28
N PRO A 75 -9.67 4.74 -8.84
CA PRO A 75 -10.21 5.84 -9.61
C PRO A 75 -9.58 5.83 -11.00
N GLU A 76 -10.29 6.42 -11.95
CA GLU A 76 -9.74 6.64 -13.29
C GLU A 76 -8.39 7.36 -13.18
N MET A 77 -7.37 6.88 -13.91
CA MET A 77 -6.02 7.44 -13.81
C MET A 77 -6.08 8.93 -14.14
N SER A 78 -5.69 9.77 -13.19
CA SER A 78 -5.58 11.20 -13.43
C SER A 78 -4.49 11.49 -14.46
N LEU A 79 -4.59 12.66 -15.09
CA LEU A 79 -3.55 13.14 -16.00
C LEU A 79 -2.20 13.22 -15.27
N LEU A 80 -1.15 12.79 -15.96
CA LEU A 80 0.21 12.94 -15.43
C LEU A 80 0.52 14.42 -15.20
N PRO A 81 1.26 14.77 -14.12
CA PRO A 81 1.64 16.15 -13.86
C PRO A 81 2.36 16.77 -15.07
N ALA A 82 2.05 18.03 -15.37
CA ALA A 82 2.63 18.78 -16.49
C ALA A 82 4.17 18.69 -16.54
N ILE A 83 4.81 18.64 -15.36
CA ILE A 83 6.27 18.54 -15.22
C ILE A 83 6.89 17.25 -15.79
N ARG A 84 6.09 16.19 -15.94
CA ARG A 84 6.51 14.89 -16.49
C ARG A 84 6.21 14.76 -17.98
N VAL A 85 5.35 15.61 -18.52
CA VAL A 85 4.85 15.51 -19.90
C VAL A 85 5.33 16.65 -20.79
N ASN A 86 5.54 17.85 -20.23
CA ASN A 86 6.01 18.98 -20.98
C ASN A 86 7.47 18.78 -21.39
N PRO A 87 7.81 19.00 -22.67
CA PRO A 87 9.18 18.87 -23.13
C PRO A 87 10.07 19.92 -22.47
N ALA A 88 11.22 19.47 -21.96
CA ALA A 88 12.27 20.32 -21.41
C ALA A 88 13.64 19.75 -21.79
N ILE A 89 14.68 20.54 -21.53
CA ILE A 89 16.08 20.12 -21.68
C ILE A 89 16.35 18.93 -20.73
N PRO A 90 17.15 17.93 -21.13
CA PRO A 90 17.52 16.83 -20.24
C PRO A 90 18.04 17.34 -18.89
N PHE A 91 17.58 16.71 -17.81
CA PHE A 91 17.89 17.06 -16.42
C PHE A 91 17.45 18.45 -15.92
N ASP A 92 16.69 19.24 -16.69
CA ASP A 92 16.12 20.51 -16.21
C ASP A 92 15.16 20.31 -15.03
N LYS A 93 14.26 19.33 -15.18
CA LYS A 93 13.39 18.82 -14.11
C LYS A 93 13.91 17.46 -13.70
N THR A 94 14.48 17.36 -12.51
CA THR A 94 15.17 16.16 -12.01
C THR A 94 14.55 15.69 -10.71
N GLY A 95 14.36 14.39 -10.57
CA GLY A 95 14.09 13.74 -9.30
C GLY A 95 15.39 13.21 -8.69
N ALA A 96 15.56 13.28 -7.37
CA ALA A 96 16.63 12.57 -6.66
C ALA A 96 16.05 11.54 -5.68
N ASP A 97 16.70 10.39 -5.63
CA ASP A 97 16.35 9.29 -4.71
C ASP A 97 17.62 8.51 -4.33
N TYR A 98 17.56 7.73 -3.27
CA TYR A 98 18.63 6.81 -2.88
C TYR A 98 18.28 5.37 -3.22
N CYS A 99 19.10 4.75 -4.05
CA CYS A 99 19.12 3.30 -4.16
C CYS A 99 19.86 2.72 -2.96
N GLY A 100 19.30 1.62 -2.41
CA GLY A 100 19.60 1.07 -1.09
C GLY A 100 21.07 0.79 -0.76
N ARG A 101 21.29 0.24 0.44
CA ARG A 101 22.65 -0.05 0.93
C ARG A 101 23.26 -1.22 0.15
N PHE A 102 24.34 -0.95 -0.57
CA PHE A 102 25.16 -1.98 -1.21
C PHE A 102 26.40 -2.25 -0.36
N THR A 103 26.75 -3.52 -0.23
CA THR A 103 28.01 -3.93 0.36
C THR A 103 29.01 -4.15 -0.77
N VAL A 104 30.11 -3.39 -0.78
CA VAL A 104 31.16 -3.47 -1.79
C VAL A 104 32.51 -3.74 -1.15
N THR A 105 33.37 -4.45 -1.85
CA THR A 105 34.79 -4.59 -1.53
C THR A 105 35.60 -3.80 -2.53
N ARG A 106 36.74 -3.27 -2.09
CA ARG A 106 37.73 -2.70 -3.01
C ARG A 106 38.56 -3.84 -3.58
N GLU A 107 39.06 -3.65 -4.80
CA GLU A 107 39.93 -4.63 -5.43
C GLU A 107 41.17 -4.87 -4.54
N GLY A 108 41.40 -6.13 -4.15
CA GLY A 108 42.50 -6.51 -3.27
C GLY A 108 42.25 -6.33 -1.76
N GLU A 109 41.07 -5.88 -1.34
CA GLU A 109 40.70 -5.78 0.08
C GLU A 109 39.67 -6.86 0.48
N GLU A 110 39.89 -7.52 1.62
CA GLU A 110 38.87 -8.39 2.26
C GLU A 110 37.78 -7.57 2.98
N ARG A 111 38.06 -6.29 3.24
CA ARG A 111 37.16 -5.41 3.98
C ARG A 111 35.96 -5.00 3.11
N CYS A 112 34.77 -5.20 3.66
CA CYS A 112 33.52 -4.75 3.09
C CYS A 112 33.16 -3.33 3.56
N TYR A 113 32.62 -2.54 2.63
CA TYR A 113 32.11 -1.18 2.87
C TYR A 113 30.65 -1.08 2.48
N ASN A 114 29.89 -0.30 3.23
CA ASN A 114 28.53 0.07 2.86
C ASN A 114 28.57 1.33 2.01
N ILE A 115 27.92 1.29 0.86
CA ILE A 115 27.70 2.44 0.00
C ILE A 115 26.22 2.57 -0.33
N TRP A 116 25.84 3.76 -0.77
CA TRP A 116 24.53 4.05 -1.34
C TRP A 116 24.73 4.72 -2.69
N ILE A 117 23.72 4.65 -3.55
CA ILE A 117 23.77 5.28 -4.86
C ILE A 117 22.67 6.33 -4.93
N THR A 118 23.06 7.57 -5.13
CA THR A 118 22.15 8.67 -5.42
C THR A 118 21.72 8.57 -6.88
N LEU A 119 20.41 8.49 -7.10
CA LEU A 119 19.75 8.41 -8.40
C LEU A 119 19.26 9.80 -8.79
N PHE A 120 19.87 10.44 -9.78
CA PHE A 120 19.33 11.66 -10.39
C PHE A 120 18.58 11.29 -11.67
N THR A 121 17.25 11.36 -11.63
CA THR A 121 16.37 10.93 -12.72
C THR A 121 15.75 12.14 -13.41
N CYS A 122 15.96 12.29 -14.72
CA CYS A 122 15.27 13.32 -15.50
C CYS A 122 13.77 12.99 -15.60
N LEU A 123 12.90 13.90 -15.14
CA LEU A 123 11.45 13.70 -15.12
C LEU A 123 10.80 13.71 -16.49
N VAL A 124 11.46 14.31 -17.48
CA VAL A 124 10.98 14.43 -18.87
C VAL A 124 11.46 13.25 -19.72
N LYS A 125 12.77 12.95 -19.69
CA LYS A 125 13.39 11.94 -20.57
C LYS A 125 13.63 10.58 -19.91
N ARG A 126 13.40 10.46 -18.60
CA ARG A 126 13.64 9.24 -17.79
C ARG A 126 15.08 8.72 -17.84
N THR A 127 16.04 9.59 -18.19
CA THR A 127 17.47 9.28 -18.11
C THR A 127 17.93 9.35 -16.67
N ILE A 128 18.80 8.43 -16.26
CA ILE A 128 19.31 8.33 -14.89
C ILE A 128 20.81 8.65 -14.88
N HIS A 129 21.22 9.47 -13.92
CA HIS A 129 22.62 9.72 -13.58
C HIS A 129 22.88 9.20 -12.16
N LEU A 130 23.95 8.43 -11.99
CA LEU A 130 24.26 7.73 -10.74
C LEU A 130 25.47 8.36 -10.06
N GLU A 131 25.36 8.61 -8.76
CA GLU A 131 26.47 9.09 -7.92
C GLU A 131 26.61 8.22 -6.67
N MET A 132 27.79 7.65 -6.45
CA MET A 132 28.08 6.89 -5.24
C MET A 132 28.24 7.83 -4.04
N VAL A 133 27.69 7.44 -2.89
CA VAL A 133 27.96 8.04 -1.58
C VAL A 133 28.24 6.97 -0.54
N THR A 134 28.95 7.35 0.51
CA THR A 134 29.32 6.46 1.62
C THR A 134 28.36 6.52 2.79
N GLU A 135 27.47 7.53 2.84
CA GLU A 135 26.53 7.75 3.95
C GLU A 135 25.25 8.43 3.43
N LEU A 136 24.15 8.27 4.17
CA LEU A 136 22.87 8.94 3.92
C LEU A 136 22.73 10.21 4.77
N CYS A 137 23.55 11.22 4.48
CA CYS A 137 23.51 12.50 5.18
C CYS A 137 23.46 13.66 4.18
N SER A 138 23.14 14.86 4.68
CA SER A 138 23.00 16.06 3.86
C SER A 138 24.32 16.44 3.16
N GLU A 139 25.46 16.25 3.84
CA GLU A 139 26.78 16.59 3.31
C GLU A 139 27.20 15.71 2.13
N THR A 140 27.02 14.39 2.26
CA THR A 140 27.31 13.45 1.17
C THR A 140 26.38 13.67 -0.02
N PHE A 141 25.10 14.01 0.24
CA PHE A 141 24.16 14.38 -0.81
C PHE A 141 24.58 15.66 -1.55
N ILE A 142 24.95 16.74 -0.84
CA ILE A 142 25.44 17.98 -1.47
C ILE A 142 26.64 17.70 -2.36
N ASN A 143 27.58 16.87 -1.89
CA ASN A 143 28.75 16.48 -2.69
C ASN A 143 28.35 15.69 -3.96
N ALA A 144 27.39 14.77 -3.85
CA ALA A 144 26.84 14.05 -5.01
C ALA A 144 26.13 14.99 -5.99
N PHE A 145 25.31 15.91 -5.46
CA PHE A 145 24.58 16.89 -6.25
C PHE A 145 25.53 17.85 -7.00
N ARG A 146 26.62 18.29 -6.36
CA ARG A 146 27.66 19.10 -7.02
C ARG A 146 28.31 18.35 -8.19
N ARG A 147 28.64 17.07 -8.03
CA ARG A 147 29.18 16.25 -9.13
C ARG A 147 28.19 16.10 -10.28
N PHE A 148 26.91 15.88 -9.95
CA PHE A 148 25.82 15.86 -10.92
C PHE A 148 25.70 17.18 -11.69
N VAL A 149 25.64 18.33 -10.99
CA VAL A 149 25.53 19.66 -11.60
C VAL A 149 26.69 19.97 -12.54
N VAL A 150 27.93 19.64 -12.14
CA VAL A 150 29.11 19.84 -12.99
C VAL A 150 29.01 19.05 -14.31
N ARG A 151 28.40 17.86 -14.29
CA ARG A 151 28.29 17.01 -15.50
C ARG A 151 27.02 17.24 -16.33
N ARG A 152 25.91 17.59 -15.70
CA ARG A 152 24.57 17.63 -16.32
C ARG A 152 23.96 19.03 -16.39
N GLY A 153 24.55 20.01 -15.72
CA GLY A 153 23.97 21.33 -15.51
C GLY A 153 23.10 21.39 -14.26
N CYS A 154 22.84 22.61 -13.78
CA CYS A 154 21.98 22.84 -12.62
C CYS A 154 20.51 22.67 -13.03
N PRO A 155 19.74 21.79 -12.38
CA PRO A 155 18.31 21.66 -12.66
C PRO A 155 17.57 22.90 -12.18
N SER A 156 16.54 23.34 -12.92
CA SER A 156 15.63 24.38 -12.43
C SER A 156 14.64 23.86 -11.38
N LEU A 157 14.44 22.54 -11.29
CA LEU A 157 13.75 21.90 -10.19
C LEU A 157 14.36 20.55 -9.85
N LEU A 158 14.65 20.36 -8.56
CA LEU A 158 15.00 19.08 -7.97
C LEU A 158 13.84 18.61 -7.08
N LEU A 159 13.24 17.47 -7.41
CA LEU A 159 12.19 16.81 -6.63
C LEU A 159 12.79 15.65 -5.83
N THR A 160 12.55 15.61 -4.53
CA THR A 160 12.99 14.50 -3.66
C THR A 160 11.81 13.97 -2.87
N ASP A 161 12.00 12.85 -2.18
CA ASP A 161 11.11 12.53 -1.07
C ASP A 161 11.45 13.40 0.16
N ASN A 162 10.70 13.20 1.25
CA ASN A 162 10.93 13.90 2.53
C ASN A 162 11.97 13.16 3.39
N GLY A 163 12.95 12.50 2.77
CA GLY A 163 14.10 11.93 3.48
C GLY A 163 14.82 12.98 4.31
N THR A 164 15.26 12.61 5.52
CA THR A 164 15.87 13.55 6.47
C THR A 164 17.13 14.22 5.93
N ASN A 165 17.90 13.50 5.13
CA ASN A 165 19.04 14.01 4.38
C ASN A 165 18.65 15.07 3.34
N PHE A 166 17.55 14.90 2.60
CA PHE A 166 17.09 15.90 1.64
C PHE A 166 16.50 17.13 2.32
N CYS A 167 15.67 16.94 3.36
CA CYS A 167 15.14 18.04 4.17
C CYS A 167 16.27 18.86 4.79
N GLY A 168 17.26 18.19 5.39
CA GLY A 168 18.43 18.85 5.95
C GLY A 168 19.27 19.57 4.89
N THR A 169 19.43 19.02 3.68
CA THR A 169 20.07 19.74 2.58
C THR A 169 19.27 20.97 2.17
N ALA A 170 17.95 20.90 2.07
CA ALA A 170 17.12 22.05 1.69
C ALA A 170 17.25 23.20 2.69
N GLU A 171 17.25 22.90 3.99
CA GLU A 171 17.50 23.88 5.06
C GLU A 171 18.91 24.49 4.94
N LEU A 172 19.94 23.66 4.77
CA LEU A 172 21.32 24.12 4.60
C LEU A 172 21.47 25.03 3.36
N VAL A 173 20.89 24.65 2.22
CA VAL A 173 20.96 25.46 1.01
C VAL A 173 20.25 26.80 1.19
N THR A 174 19.05 26.79 1.80
CA THR A 174 18.26 28.01 2.04
C THR A 174 18.97 28.98 2.99
N SER A 175 19.66 28.46 4.02
CA SER A 175 20.42 29.29 4.96
C SER A 175 21.70 29.89 4.38
N LEU A 176 22.33 29.21 3.41
CA LEU A 176 23.57 29.66 2.76
C LEU A 176 23.32 30.58 1.55
N TRP A 177 22.17 30.43 0.88
CA TRP A 177 21.76 31.23 -0.28
C TRP A 177 20.32 31.75 -0.10
N PRO A 178 20.15 32.89 0.61
CA PRO A 178 18.83 33.50 0.84
C PRO A 178 18.20 34.08 -0.43
#